data_AF-A0A847Q1X2-F1
#
_entry.id   AF-A0A847Q1X2-F1
#
_cell.length_a   1.000
_cell.length_b   1.000
_cell.length_c   1.000
_cell.angle_alpha   90.00
_cell.angle_beta   90.00
_cell.angle_gamma   90.00
#
_symmetry.space_group_name_H-M   'P 1'
#
loop_
_entity.id
_entity.type
_entity.pdbx_description
1 polymer ?
#
loop_
_entity_poly.entity_id
_entity_poly.type
_entity_poly.pdbx_seq_one_letter_code
_entity_poly.pdbx_strand_id
1 'polypeptide(L)'
;MNRNLWSRMFAWAGFLLMLIGAVDPLECSVLILAGAGMAAAGAALGGSRFRKLLAWAFGLVVTGVGIMFGMTAIGGLGGDTGRSMWWALLLVPYPVGWVLGIVGSIRRLLELRNRGMPSSVE
;
A
#
# COMPACT_ATOMS: atom_id res chain seq x y z
N MET A 1 2.71 5.62 -26.13
CA MET A 1 2.36 4.69 -25.03
C MET A 1 1.33 5.37 -24.11
N ASN A 2 0.09 4.86 -24.04
CA ASN A 2 -1.04 5.54 -23.41
C ASN A 2 -0.89 5.59 -21.88
N ARG A 3 -0.28 6.66 -21.34
CA ARG A 3 -0.06 6.88 -19.89
C ARG A 3 -1.31 6.66 -19.03
N ASN A 4 -2.48 6.98 -19.56
CA ASN A 4 -3.76 6.79 -18.86
C ASN A 4 -4.16 5.31 -18.71
N LEU A 5 -3.85 4.46 -19.71
CA LEU A 5 -4.14 3.03 -19.67
C LEU A 5 -3.23 2.33 -18.66
N TRP A 6 -1.93 2.64 -18.71
CA TRP A 6 -0.94 2.15 -17.75
C TRP A 6 -1.27 2.58 -16.32
N SER A 7 -1.64 3.84 -16.08
CA SER A 7 -2.05 4.31 -14.75
C SER A 7 -3.26 3.53 -14.21
N ARG A 8 -4.26 3.20 -15.06
CA ARG A 8 -5.41 2.37 -14.65
C ARG A 8 -5.00 0.95 -14.33
N MET A 9 -4.17 0.33 -15.16
CA MET A 9 -3.68 -1.04 -14.94
C MET A 9 -2.88 -1.13 -13.62
N PHE A 10 -1.95 -0.20 -13.38
CA PHE A 10 -1.18 -0.14 -12.13
C PHE A 10 -2.05 0.10 -10.90
N ALA A 11 -3.09 0.93 -11.01
CA ALA A 11 -4.02 1.17 -9.89
C ALA A 11 -4.83 -0.08 -9.54
N TRP A 12 -5.37 -0.79 -10.54
CA TRP A 12 -6.10 -2.04 -10.32
C TRP A 12 -5.21 -3.16 -9.83
N ALA A 13 -4.04 -3.35 -10.46
CA ALA A 13 -3.07 -4.36 -10.04
C ALA A 13 -2.59 -4.12 -8.61
N GLY A 14 -2.26 -2.87 -8.26
CA GLY A 14 -1.84 -2.50 -6.91
C GLY A 14 -2.93 -2.74 -5.87
N PHE A 15 -4.17 -2.36 -6.17
CA PHE A 15 -5.31 -2.60 -5.28
C PHE A 15 -5.57 -4.10 -5.06
N LEU A 16 -5.58 -4.90 -6.13
CA LEU A 16 -5.81 -6.34 -6.03
C LEU A 16 -4.67 -7.05 -5.28
N LEU A 17 -3.40 -6.69 -5.52
CA LEU A 17 -2.28 -7.24 -4.76
C LEU A 17 -2.41 -6.96 -3.27
N MET A 18 -2.82 -5.74 -2.90
CA MET A 18 -3.02 -5.36 -1.49
C MET A 18 -4.18 -6.10 -0.83
N LEU A 19 -5.20 -6.51 -1.59
CA LEU A 19 -6.31 -7.33 -1.09
C LEU A 19 -5.90 -8.80 -0.96
N ILE A 20 -5.21 -9.34 -1.96
CA ILE A 20 -4.73 -10.74 -1.94
C ILE A 20 -3.76 -10.92 -0.77
N GLY A 21 -2.84 -9.98 -0.57
CA GLY A 21 -1.91 -10.04 0.55
C GLY A 21 -2.56 -9.88 1.93
N ALA A 22 -3.85 -9.50 2.00
CA ALA A 22 -4.59 -9.44 3.27
C ALA A 22 -5.08 -10.82 3.74
N VAL A 23 -5.03 -11.86 2.90
CA VAL A 23 -5.37 -13.24 3.28
C VAL A 23 -4.44 -13.74 4.39
N ASP A 24 -3.15 -13.45 4.27
CA ASP A 24 -2.17 -13.59 5.35
C ASP A 24 -1.27 -12.34 5.38
N PRO A 25 -1.59 -11.34 6.22
CA PRO A 25 -0.86 -10.07 6.23
C PRO A 25 0.61 -10.21 6.63
N LEU A 26 1.01 -11.28 7.33
CA LEU A 26 2.38 -11.45 7.79
C LEU A 26 3.21 -12.17 6.72
N GLU A 27 2.73 -13.31 6.22
CA GLU A 27 3.42 -14.07 5.17
C GLU A 27 3.37 -13.37 3.82
N CYS A 28 2.24 -12.73 3.48
CA CYS A 28 2.05 -12.01 2.23
C CYS A 28 2.39 -10.50 2.32
N SER A 29 3.18 -10.11 3.32
CA SER A 29 3.61 -8.71 3.51
C SER A 29 4.39 -8.14 2.31
N VAL A 30 5.14 -8.99 1.59
CA VAL A 30 5.81 -8.64 0.34
C VAL A 30 4.82 -8.36 -0.79
N LEU A 31 3.67 -9.05 -0.83
CA LEU A 31 2.60 -8.78 -1.79
C LEU A 31 1.92 -7.44 -1.48
N ILE A 32 1.70 -7.12 -0.20
CA ILE A 32 1.16 -5.81 0.21
C ILE A 32 2.15 -4.68 -0.15
N LEU A 33 3.44 -4.88 0.09
CA LEU A 33 4.51 -3.96 -0.31
C LEU A 33 4.51 -3.71 -1.83
N ALA A 34 4.50 -4.79 -2.62
CA ALA A 34 4.48 -4.71 -4.07
C ALA A 34 3.19 -4.03 -4.57
N GLY A 35 2.04 -4.36 -3.98
CA GLY A 35 0.75 -3.75 -4.31
C GLY A 35 0.72 -2.24 -4.01
N ALA A 36 1.19 -1.84 -2.82
CA ALA A 36 1.31 -0.43 -2.44
C ALA A 36 2.28 0.33 -3.36
N GLY A 37 3.40 -0.29 -3.74
CA GLY A 37 4.35 0.27 -4.70
C GLY A 37 3.75 0.46 -6.09
N MET A 38 3.03 -0.54 -6.61
CA MET A 38 2.32 -0.45 -7.89
C MET A 38 1.24 0.63 -7.88
N ALA A 39 0.46 0.72 -6.79
CA ALA A 39 -0.56 1.75 -6.64
C ALA A 39 0.07 3.15 -6.60
N ALA A 40 1.16 3.34 -5.83
CA ALA A 40 1.89 4.60 -5.76
C ALA A 40 2.49 5.02 -7.12
N ALA A 41 3.10 4.06 -7.84
CA ALA A 41 3.60 4.29 -9.19
C ALA A 41 2.47 4.66 -10.17
N GLY A 42 1.33 3.97 -10.11
CA GLY A 42 0.14 4.28 -10.91
C GLY A 42 -0.41 5.68 -10.64
N ALA A 43 -0.39 6.14 -9.39
CA ALA A 43 -0.81 7.49 -9.01
C ALA A 43 0.20 8.57 -9.43
N ALA A 44 1.50 8.27 -9.39
CA ALA A 44 2.57 9.16 -9.84
C ALA A 44 2.54 9.36 -11.37
N LEU A 45 2.43 8.27 -12.13
CA LEU A 45 2.37 8.29 -13.59
C LEU A 45 1.12 8.98 -14.14
N GLY A 46 0.02 8.93 -13.39
CA GLY A 46 -1.27 9.51 -13.78
C GLY A 46 -1.58 10.89 -13.22
N GLY A 47 -0.61 11.55 -12.56
CA GLY A 47 -0.75 12.92 -12.04
C GLY A 47 -1.90 13.09 -11.03
N SER A 48 -2.16 12.10 -10.19
CA SER A 48 -3.29 12.14 -9.23
C SER A 48 -3.01 13.09 -8.07
N ARG A 49 -4.06 13.76 -7.55
CA ARG A 49 -3.96 14.52 -6.28
C ARG A 49 -3.59 13.62 -5.09
N PHE A 50 -3.86 12.32 -5.18
CA PHE A 50 -3.63 11.35 -4.10
C PHE A 50 -2.22 10.75 -4.09
N ARG A 51 -1.33 11.18 -5.01
CA ARG A 51 0.07 10.69 -5.09
C ARG A 51 0.81 10.75 -3.75
N LYS A 52 0.62 11.82 -2.98
CA LYS A 52 1.28 11.99 -1.67
C LYS A 52 0.75 10.98 -0.66
N LEU A 53 -0.56 10.70 -0.68
CA LEU A 53 -1.18 9.73 0.23
C LEU A 53 -0.68 8.32 -0.05
N LEU A 54 -0.64 7.89 -1.32
CA LEU A 54 -0.09 6.58 -1.67
C LEU A 54 1.42 6.48 -1.44
N ALA A 55 2.17 7.57 -1.61
CA ALA A 55 3.60 7.60 -1.27
C ALA A 55 3.82 7.42 0.24
N TRP A 56 3.02 8.08 1.08
CA TRP A 56 3.04 7.88 2.53
C TRP A 56 2.64 6.46 2.91
N ALA A 57 1.59 5.92 2.30
CA ALA A 57 1.17 4.53 2.49
C ALA A 57 2.31 3.56 2.16
N PHE A 58 2.96 3.72 1.01
CA PHE A 58 4.09 2.90 0.62
C PHE A 58 5.26 3.02 1.60
N GLY A 59 5.63 4.24 2.01
CA GLY A 59 6.70 4.45 2.99
C GLY A 59 6.43 3.78 4.34
N LEU A 60 5.17 3.84 4.82
CA LEU A 60 4.74 3.17 6.05
C LEU A 60 4.78 1.64 5.92
N VAL A 61 4.34 1.09 4.79
CA VAL A 61 4.41 -0.36 4.52
C VAL A 61 5.87 -0.81 4.43
N VAL A 62 6.73 -0.12 3.68
CA VAL A 62 8.18 -0.41 3.59
C VAL A 62 8.81 -0.41 4.98
N THR A 63 8.51 0.60 5.78
CA THR A 63 9.05 0.73 7.14
C THR A 63 8.55 -0.42 8.03
N GLY A 64 7.26 -0.71 8.00
CA GLY A 64 6.66 -1.80 8.77
C GLY A 64 7.18 -3.17 8.40
N VAL A 65 7.31 -3.47 7.10
CA VAL A 65 7.89 -4.72 6.60
C VAL A 65 9.37 -4.82 6.97
N GLY A 66 10.14 -3.75 6.77
CA GLY A 66 11.56 -3.73 7.13
C GLY A 66 11.80 -3.95 8.63
N ILE A 67 10.97 -3.33 9.47
CA ILE A 67 10.98 -3.55 10.92
C ILE A 67 10.62 -5.01 11.26
N MET A 68 9.59 -5.57 10.61
CA MET A 68 9.16 -6.95 10.84
C MET A 68 10.28 -7.95 10.51
N PHE A 69 10.90 -7.82 9.34
CA PHE A 69 12.03 -8.65 8.93
C PHE A 69 13.25 -8.46 9.84
N GLY A 70 13.55 -7.21 10.22
CA GLY A 70 14.62 -6.90 11.16
C GLY A 70 14.41 -7.55 12.52
N MET A 71 13.18 -7.53 13.06
CA MET A 71 12.83 -8.19 14.31
C MET A 71 12.94 -9.72 14.22
N THR A 72 12.50 -10.33 13.11
CA THR A 72 12.67 -11.77 12.89
C THR A 72 14.15 -12.15 12.82
N ALA A 73 14.99 -11.36 12.16
CA ALA A 73 16.42 -11.63 12.04
C ALA A 73 17.18 -11.59 13.38
N ILE A 74 16.72 -10.77 14.34
CA ILE A 74 17.32 -10.68 15.69
C ILE A 74 16.72 -11.68 16.70
N GLY A 75 15.84 -12.59 16.25
CA GLY A 75 15.25 -13.66 17.05
C GLY A 75 13.77 -13.51 17.40
N GLY A 76 13.10 -12.44 16.95
CA GLY A 76 11.66 -12.23 17.14
C GLY A 76 11.28 -11.43 18.39
N LEU A 77 9.99 -11.47 18.72
CA LEU A 77 9.34 -10.77 19.84
C LEU A 77 8.84 -11.78 20.88
N GLY A 78 8.97 -11.46 22.17
CA GLY A 78 8.30 -12.18 23.25
C GLY A 78 9.16 -13.16 24.05
N GLY A 79 8.49 -13.88 24.96
CA GLY A 79 9.04 -14.52 26.17
C GLY A 79 10.34 -15.32 26.03
N ASP A 80 10.52 -16.07 24.95
CA ASP A 80 11.72 -16.90 24.74
C ASP A 80 12.97 -16.08 24.34
N THR A 81 12.80 -14.83 23.93
CA THR A 81 13.89 -13.90 23.57
C THR A 81 14.23 -12.89 24.68
N GLY A 82 13.43 -12.85 25.76
CA GLY A 82 13.56 -11.83 26.81
C GLY A 82 13.20 -10.39 26.39
N ARG A 83 12.73 -10.17 25.16
CA ARG A 83 12.35 -8.83 24.66
C ARG A 83 10.91 -8.46 24.99
N SER A 84 10.72 -7.22 25.43
CA SER A 84 9.43 -6.65 25.82
C SER A 84 8.42 -6.64 24.66
N MET A 85 7.15 -7.02 24.92
CA MET A 85 6.06 -6.95 23.94
C MET A 85 5.82 -5.54 23.40
N TRP A 86 6.29 -4.50 24.09
CA TRP A 86 6.21 -3.11 23.62
C TRP A 86 6.90 -2.87 22.28
N TRP A 87 7.89 -3.69 21.91
CA TRP A 87 8.52 -3.65 20.59
C TRP A 87 7.53 -3.97 19.45
N ALA A 88 6.41 -4.66 19.73
CA ALA A 88 5.34 -4.87 18.76
C ALA A 88 4.69 -3.55 18.28
N LEU A 89 4.76 -2.46 19.05
CA LEU A 89 4.27 -1.16 18.59
C LEU A 89 5.01 -0.64 17.35
N LEU A 90 6.25 -1.07 17.14
CA LEU A 90 6.99 -0.70 15.94
C LEU A 90 6.44 -1.36 14.67
N LEU A 91 5.53 -2.35 14.80
CA LEU A 91 4.79 -2.92 13.68
C LEU A 91 3.58 -2.06 13.27
N VAL A 92 3.11 -1.12 14.09
CA VAL A 92 1.96 -0.23 13.79
C VAL A 92 2.05 0.51 12.44
N PRO A 93 3.22 0.95 11.95
CA PRO A 93 3.34 1.53 10.61
C PRO A 93 2.81 0.61 9.51
N TYR A 94 2.91 -0.70 9.67
CA TYR A 94 2.45 -1.68 8.66
C TYR A 94 0.93 -1.66 8.42
N PRO A 95 0.05 -1.92 9.42
CA PRO A 95 -1.40 -1.86 9.22
C PRO A 95 -1.88 -0.45 8.88
N VAL A 96 -1.27 0.60 9.43
CA VAL A 96 -1.61 1.98 9.09
C VAL A 96 -1.29 2.28 7.63
N GLY A 97 -0.10 1.89 7.16
CA GLY A 97 0.31 2.02 5.77
C GLY A 97 -0.60 1.25 4.81
N TRP A 98 -1.00 0.03 5.19
CA TRP A 98 -1.92 -0.79 4.40
C TRP A 98 -3.30 -0.15 4.26
N VAL A 99 -3.92 0.32 5.35
CA VAL A 99 -5.22 1.00 5.32
C VAL A 99 -5.15 2.27 4.46
N LEU A 100 -4.10 3.07 4.62
CA LEU A 100 -3.89 4.26 3.77
C LEU A 100 -3.71 3.89 2.30
N GLY A 101 -3.04 2.79 2.00
CA GLY A 101 -2.87 2.30 0.63
C GLY A 101 -4.19 1.86 -0.01
N ILE A 102 -5.07 1.18 0.74
CA ILE A 102 -6.41 0.79 0.29
C ILE A 102 -7.24 2.04 0.01
N VAL A 103 -7.32 2.96 0.99
CA VAL A 103 -8.11 4.20 0.86
C VAL A 103 -7.59 5.06 -0.29
N GLY A 104 -6.26 5.18 -0.43
CA GLY A 104 -5.62 5.89 -1.53
C GLY A 104 -5.95 5.28 -2.89
N SER A 105 -5.86 3.95 -3.00
CA SER A 105 -6.17 3.22 -4.23
C SER A 105 -7.63 3.35 -4.63
N ILE A 106 -8.57 3.22 -3.69
CA ILE A 106 -10.00 3.43 -3.95
C ILE A 106 -10.26 4.87 -4.44
N ARG A 107 -9.73 5.87 -3.73
CA ARG A 107 -9.90 7.28 -4.14
C ARG A 107 -9.32 7.55 -5.53
N ARG A 108 -8.21 6.90 -5.88
CA ARG A 108 -7.61 6.99 -7.21
C ARG A 108 -8.52 6.35 -8.28
N LEU A 109 -9.09 5.18 -8.02
CA LEU A 109 -10.02 4.52 -8.93
C LEU A 109 -11.29 5.35 -9.13
N LEU A 110 -11.82 5.98 -8.07
CA LEU A 110 -12.96 6.90 -8.15
C LEU A 110 -12.62 8.16 -8.97
N GLU A 111 -11.43 8.73 -8.81
CA GLU A 111 -10.97 9.86 -9.62
C GLU A 111 -10.88 9.49 -11.11
N LEU A 112 -10.37 8.30 -11.43
CA LEU A 112 -10.30 7.77 -12.79
C LEU A 112 -11.68 7.54 -13.40
N ARG A 113 -12.66 7.10 -12.60
CA ARG A 113 -14.06 6.96 -13.02
C ARG A 113 -14.68 8.31 -13.34
N ASN A 114 -14.51 9.30 -12.46
CA ASN A 114 -15.11 10.63 -12.63
C ASN A 114 -14.53 11.39 -13.83
N ARG A 115 -13.25 11.19 -14.17
CA ARG A 115 -12.63 11.76 -15.39
C ARG A 115 -13.11 11.12 -16.70
N GLY A 116 -13.78 9.97 -16.63
CA GLY A 116 -14.29 9.23 -17.79
C GLY A 116 -15.74 9.51 -18.15
N MET A 117 -16.48 10.29 -17.34
CA MET A 117 -17.81 10.77 -17.72
C MET A 117 -17.65 12.06 -18.53
N PRO A 118 -17.98 12.09 -19.84
CA PRO A 118 -18.17 13.35 -20.54
C PRO A 118 -19.32 14.11 -19.85
N SER A 119 -19.09 15.39 -19.57
CA SER A 119 -20.13 16.32 -19.13
C SER A 119 -21.17 16.43 -20.25
N SER A 120 -22.20 15.58 -20.23
CA SER A 120 -23.34 15.64 -21.15
C SER A 120 -24.36 16.69 -20.70
N VAL A 121 -23.89 17.86 -20.23
CA VAL A 121 -24.74 19.00 -19.91
C VAL A 121 -23.91 20.25 -20.18
N GLU A 122 -24.03 20.79 -21.39
CA GLU A 122 -24.51 22.16 -21.70
C GLU A 122 -24.46 22.39 -23.22
#